data_AF-A0A951J2V2-F1
#
_entry.id   AF-A0A951J2V2-F1
#
_cell.length_a   1.000
_cell.length_b   1.000
_cell.length_c   1.000
_cell.angle_alpha   90.00
_cell.angle_beta   90.00
_cell.angle_gamma   90.00
#
_symmetry.space_group_name_H-M   'P 1'
#
loop_
_entity.id
_entity.type
_entity.pdbx_description
1 polymer ?
#
loop_
_entity_poly.entity_id
_entity_poly.type
_entity_poly.pdbx_seq_one_letter_code
_entity_poly.pdbx_strand_id
1 'polypeptide(L)' 'MFVTKQDIFALNVLSTTKNLVNVDTIPAVFIQDFQIYFYGKTLVKKDDALLAYPHDIKAWVQFMYYKYS' A
#
# COMPACT_ATOMS: atom_id res chain seq x y z
N MET A 1 -4.92 -10.22 -13.43
CA MET A 1 -5.31 -9.17 -12.45
C MET A 1 -5.68 -7.93 -13.26
N PHE A 2 -6.93 -7.48 -13.20
CA PHE A 2 -7.34 -6.24 -13.88
C PHE A 2 -7.24 -5.09 -12.89
N VAL A 3 -6.22 -4.24 -13.04
CA VAL A 3 -6.08 -3.01 -12.26
C VAL A 3 -6.93 -1.93 -12.91
N THR A 4 -7.86 -1.33 -12.16
CA THR A 4 -8.72 -0.27 -12.65
C THR A 4 -8.15 1.11 -12.33
N LYS A 5 -8.68 2.15 -12.98
CA LYS A 5 -8.34 3.56 -12.65
C LYS A 5 -8.69 3.92 -11.20
N GLN A 6 -9.73 3.31 -10.64
CA GLN A 6 -10.13 3.53 -9.24
C GLN A 6 -9.09 2.93 -8.27
N ASP A 7 -8.53 1.77 -8.59
CA ASP A 7 -7.49 1.14 -7.80
C ASP A 7 -6.22 2.01 -7.77
N ILE A 8 -5.81 2.54 -8.93
CA ILE A 8 -4.68 3.48 -9.02
C ILE A 8 -4.94 4.77 -8.23
N PHE A 9 -6.17 5.30 -8.28
CA PHE A 9 -6.55 6.48 -7.50
C PHE A 9 -6.44 6.21 -6.00
N ALA A 10 -6.89 5.04 -5.53
CA ALA A 10 -6.79 4.65 -4.12
C ALA A 10 -5.32 4.58 -3.65
N LEU A 11 -4.41 4.01 -4.47
CA LEU A 11 -2.97 4.03 -4.18
C LEU A 11 -2.41 5.45 -4.06
N ASN A 12 -2.84 6.37 -4.94
CA ASN A 12 -2.38 7.75 -4.87
C ASN A 12 -2.78 8.43 -3.55
N VAL A 13 -4.02 8.23 -3.11
CA VAL A 13 -4.50 8.74 -1.81
C VAL A 13 -3.63 8.19 -0.68
N LEU A 14 -3.34 6.89 -0.67
CA LEU A 14 -2.46 6.26 0.32
C LEU A 14 -1.04 6.84 0.32
N SER A 15 -0.52 7.27 -0.83
CA SER A 15 0.83 7.86 -0.92
C SER A 15 0.96 9.27 -0.30
N THR A 16 -0.17 9.96 -0.12
CA THR A 16 -0.20 11.34 0.40
C THR A 16 -0.41 11.43 1.91
N THR A 17 -0.74 10.32 2.56
CA THR A 17 -0.97 10.30 4.00
C THR A 17 0.33 10.52 4.78
N LYS A 18 0.23 11.27 5.88
CA LYS A 18 1.32 11.47 6.84
C LYS A 18 1.21 10.52 8.04
N ASN A 19 0.10 9.80 8.14
CA ASN A 19 -0.20 8.89 9.24
C ASN A 19 0.14 7.45 8.84
N LEU A 20 0.23 6.58 9.85
CA LEU A 20 0.29 5.14 9.63
C LEU A 20 -0.93 4.68 8.81
N VAL A 21 -0.70 3.82 7.83
CA VAL A 21 -1.72 3.32 6.92
C VAL A 21 -2.18 1.96 7.40
N ASN A 22 -3.49 1.78 7.62
CA ASN A 22 -4.00 0.45 7.89
C ASN A 22 -3.94 -0.39 6.61
N VAL A 23 -3.32 -1.57 6.69
CA VAL A 23 -3.21 -2.53 5.58
C VAL A 23 -4.58 -2.91 5.02
N ASP A 24 -5.63 -2.92 5.83
CA ASP A 24 -7.00 -3.20 5.40
C ASP A 24 -7.58 -2.15 4.44
N THR A 25 -6.97 -0.96 4.37
CA THR A 25 -7.37 0.11 3.43
C THR A 25 -6.77 -0.06 2.03
N ILE A 26 -5.85 -1.02 1.87
CA ILE A 26 -5.21 -1.31 0.59
C ILE A 26 -6.20 -2.09 -0.28
N PRO A 27 -6.44 -1.66 -1.54
CA PRO A 27 -7.30 -2.39 -2.45
C PRO A 27 -6.87 -3.86 -2.57
N ALA A 28 -7.83 -4.79 -2.45
CA ALA A 28 -7.57 -6.23 -2.46
C ALA A 28 -6.79 -6.69 -3.70
N VAL A 29 -6.95 -5.98 -4.83
CA VAL A 29 -6.19 -6.23 -6.05
C VAL A 29 -4.68 -6.15 -5.80
N PHE A 30 -4.22 -5.23 -4.96
CA PHE A 30 -2.80 -5.03 -4.68
C PHE A 30 -2.28 -5.77 -3.43
N ILE A 31 -3.12 -6.52 -2.71
CA ILE A 31 -2.73 -7.13 -1.43
C ILE A 31 -1.55 -8.09 -1.60
N GLN A 32 -1.49 -8.84 -2.71
CA GLN A 32 -0.41 -9.78 -2.98
C GLN A 32 0.90 -9.05 -3.30
N ASP A 33 0.85 -8.01 -4.15
CA ASP A 33 2.01 -7.15 -4.43
C ASP A 33 2.49 -6.44 -3.16
N PHE A 34 1.56 -6.01 -2.30
CA PHE A 34 1.86 -5.42 -1.00
C PHE A 34 2.60 -6.41 -0.10
N GLN A 35 2.07 -7.62 0.07
CA GLN A 35 2.70 -8.66 0.89
C GLN A 35 4.11 -8.99 0.41
N ILE A 36 4.33 -9.06 -0.91
CA ILE A 36 5.65 -9.30 -1.49
C ILE A 36 6.60 -8.11 -1.20
N TYR A 37 6.15 -6.87 -1.42
CA TYR A 37 6.99 -5.68 -1.20
C TYR A 37 7.34 -5.47 0.28
N PHE A 38 6.39 -5.73 1.17
CA PHE A 38 6.55 -5.58 2.61
C PHE A 38 7.06 -6.85 3.29
N TYR A 39 7.35 -7.92 2.55
CA TYR A 39 7.95 -9.12 3.10
C TYR A 39 9.31 -8.79 3.71
N GLY A 40 9.48 -9.03 5.01
CA GLY A 40 10.69 -8.68 5.75
C GLY A 40 10.82 -7.19 6.12
N LYS A 41 9.87 -6.33 5.74
CA LYS A 41 9.79 -4.94 6.21
C LYS A 41 9.06 -4.82 7.55
N THR A 42 9.34 -3.73 8.27
CA THR A 42 8.73 -3.47 9.58
C THR A 42 7.30 -2.96 9.42
N LEU A 43 6.31 -3.84 9.61
CA LEU A 43 4.91 -3.46 9.84
C LEU A 43 4.66 -3.28 11.33
N VAL A 44 3.81 -2.32 11.69
CA VAL A 44 3.47 -2.01 13.07
C VAL A 44 2.12 -2.63 13.40
N LYS A 45 2.07 -3.54 14.37
CA LYS A 45 0.79 -4.02 14.92
C LYS A 45 0.36 -3.08 16.05
N LYS A 46 -0.82 -2.47 15.94
CA LYS A 46 -1.40 -1.60 16.98
C LYS A 46 -2.90 -1.82 17.08
N ASP A 47 -3.41 -2.05 18.29
CA ASP A 47 -4.84 -2.20 18.57
C ASP A 47 -5.54 -3.20 17.61
N ASP A 48 -4.87 -4.33 17.39
CA ASP A 48 -5.23 -5.41 16.45
C ASP A 48 -5.26 -5.05 14.95
N ALA A 49 -4.94 -3.82 14.58
CA ALA A 49 -4.71 -3.41 13.19
C ALA A 49 -3.24 -3.57 12.79
N LEU A 50 -3.01 -4.01 11.56
CA LEU A 50 -1.68 -4.02 10.94
C LEU A 50 -1.49 -2.70 10.18
N LEU A 51 -0.45 -1.96 10.55
CA LEU A 51 -0.18 -0.63 10.04
C LEU A 51 1.16 -0.60 9.29
N ALA A 52 1.18 0.11 8.17
CA ALA A 52 2.37 0.38 7.39
C ALA A 52 2.81 1.84 7.56
N TYR A 53 4.12 2.06 7.53
CA TYR A 53 4.65 3.43 7.59
C TYR A 53 4.33 4.21 6.31
N PRO A 54 3.98 5.50 6.41
CA PRO A 54 3.65 6.32 5.25
C PRO A 54 4.81 6.44 4.26
N HIS A 55 6.06 6.44 4.73
CA HIS A 55 7.23 6.50 3.87
C HIS A 55 7.38 5.23 3.00
N ASP A 56 7.18 4.06 3.59
CA ASP A 56 7.23 2.78 2.87
C ASP A 56 6.06 2.66 1.88
N ILE A 57 4.85 3.08 2.29
CA ILE A 57 3.67 3.10 1.41
C ILE A 57 3.93 4.00 0.21
N LYS A 58 4.53 5.18 0.41
CA LYS A 58 4.85 6.09 -0.70
C LYS A 58 5.84 5.46 -1.69
N ALA A 59 6.88 4.81 -1.20
CA ALA A 59 7.85 4.12 -2.04
C ALA A 59 7.23 2.93 -2.79
N TRP A 60 6.36 2.18 -2.12
CA TRP A 60 5.60 1.08 -2.72
C TRP A 60 4.65 1.58 -3.80
N VAL A 61 3.86 2.63 -3.55
CA VAL A 61 2.94 3.22 -4.53
C VAL A 61 3.73 3.69 -5.76
N GLN A 62 4.88 4.35 -5.59
CA GLN A 62 5.75 4.72 -6.71
C GLN A 62 6.18 3.50 -7.53
N PHE A 63 6.61 2.42 -6.87
CA PHE A 63 6.95 1.16 -7.54
C PHE A 63 5.76 0.58 -8.33
N MET A 64 4.55 0.62 -7.76
CA MET A 64 3.35 0.17 -8.44
C MET A 64 3.01 1.02 -9.66
N TYR A 65 3.19 2.34 -9.58
CA TYR A 65 3.06 3.21 -10.75
C TYR A 65 4.05 2.84 -11.86
N TYR A 66 5.32 2.59 -11.54
CA TYR A 66 6.28 2.14 -12.56
C TYR A 66 5.94 0.77 -13.17
N LYS A 67 5.35 -0.13 -12.38
CA LYS A 67 4.99 -1.49 -12.82
C LYS A 67 3.76 -1.54 -13.72
N TYR A 68 2.78 -0.66 -13.49
CA TYR A 68 1.48 -0.66 -14.17
C TYR A 68 1.24 0.55 -15.09
N SER A 69 2.24 1.42 -15.27
CA SER A 69 2.22 2.54 -16.22
C SER A 69 2.61 2.12 -17.64
#